data_AF-A0A1Z5K2C9-F1
#
_entry.id   AF-A0A1Z5K2C9-F1
#
_cell.length_a   1.000
_cell.length_b   1.000
_cell.length_c   1.000
_cell.angle_alpha   90.00
_cell.angle_beta   90.00
_cell.angle_gamma   90.00
#
_symmetry.space_group_name_H-M   'P 1'
#
loop_
_entity.id
_entity.type
_entity.pdbx_description
1 polymer ?
#
loop_
_entity_poly.entity_id
_entity_poly.type
_entity_poly.pdbx_seq_one_letter_code
_entity_poly.pdbx_strand_id
1 'polypeptide(L)'
;MQSLTLEGETGLEEENLRFLLRSEKVQKLTLPQLDEDIVMLPFSAKVDHLDYEIKSSALLDGDVQSLNIVTQKLGFTIFEEGDAFPVETTLAFLRRLATLGHFVELKIRFTFDDDEMEVEIPDCVVQEVIRTALANPKLQVLDLTSCDDDIVSWERHVETLLQGLKDHKKLRTLKINVDEDAFGSDYSLLRQFLTDNRNVTVMNEEDEIYTDEADIDELYSLNRFYRGSADLVVTPSSERLSLVATALMETFSSDFQCSALLLSDHADVLYDLVHDVRVDELEDGLSDQRDTSKRRRRA
;
A
#
# COMPACT_ATOMS: atom_id res chain seq x y z
N MET A 1 1.65 9.66 18.67
CA MET A 1 2.58 8.57 18.35
C MET A 1 3.95 8.97 18.88
N GLN A 2 4.64 8.15 19.67
CA GLN A 2 6.00 8.51 20.14
C GLN A 2 7.00 8.18 19.03
N SER A 3 7.51 9.23 18.39
CA SER A 3 8.55 9.15 17.35
C SER A 3 9.86 9.66 17.92
N LEU A 4 10.96 8.96 17.62
CA LEU A 4 12.31 9.39 17.92
C LEU A 4 13.14 9.34 16.64
N THR A 5 13.78 10.46 16.33
CA THR A 5 14.71 10.58 15.21
C THR A 5 16.07 10.94 15.78
N LEU A 6 17.09 10.16 15.41
CA LEU A 6 18.49 10.50 15.65
C LEU A 6 19.09 10.88 14.29
N GLU A 7 19.78 12.01 14.22
CA GLU A 7 20.39 12.54 13.00
C GLU A 7 21.90 12.67 13.21
N GLY A 8 22.68 12.33 12.17
CA GLY A 8 24.15 12.37 12.22
C GLY A 8 24.74 11.40 13.26
N GLU A 9 25.81 11.83 13.94
CA GLU A 9 26.36 11.06 15.05
C GLU A 9 25.38 11.09 16.23
N THR A 10 24.88 9.92 16.65
CA THR A 10 23.84 9.84 17.69
C THR A 10 24.23 10.51 19.02
N GLY A 11 25.54 10.67 19.28
CA GLY A 11 26.08 11.18 20.55
C GLY A 11 25.74 10.30 21.76
N LEU A 12 25.09 9.16 21.54
CA LEU A 12 24.69 8.20 22.58
C LEU A 12 25.80 7.18 22.76
N GLU A 13 26.17 6.93 24.01
CA GLU A 13 27.00 5.78 24.36
C GLU A 13 26.32 4.47 23.93
N GLU A 14 27.10 3.48 23.51
CA GLU A 14 26.63 2.20 22.99
C GLU A 14 25.62 1.51 23.92
N GLU A 15 25.85 1.57 25.24
CA GLU A 15 24.94 1.01 26.24
C GLU A 15 23.55 1.68 26.17
N ASN A 16 23.50 3.00 26.03
CA ASN A 16 22.26 3.76 25.93
C ASN A 16 21.51 3.42 24.64
N LEU A 17 22.23 3.22 23.52
CA LEU A 17 21.61 2.79 22.29
C LEU A 17 21.01 1.37 22.43
N ARG A 18 21.75 0.43 23.04
CA ARG A 18 21.22 -0.91 23.34
C ARG A 18 19.98 -0.88 24.23
N PHE A 19 19.93 0.04 25.22
CA PHE A 19 18.73 0.25 26.03
C PHE A 19 17.57 0.80 25.21
N LEU A 20 17.83 1.76 24.31
CA LEU A 20 16.83 2.33 23.42
C LEU A 20 16.22 1.27 22.50
N LEU A 21 17.05 0.43 21.86
CA LEU A 21 16.60 -0.62 20.94
C LEU A 21 15.74 -1.69 21.62
N ARG A 22 15.91 -1.89 22.93
CA ARG A 22 15.10 -2.81 23.75
C ARG A 22 13.83 -2.16 24.30
N SER A 23 13.67 -0.86 24.14
CA SER A 23 12.54 -0.11 24.68
C SER A 23 11.29 -0.36 23.85
N GLU A 24 10.24 -0.86 24.48
CA GLU A 24 8.91 -1.05 23.87
C GLU A 24 8.07 0.25 23.86
N LYS A 25 8.66 1.39 24.25
CA LYS A 25 7.96 2.68 24.33
C LYS A 25 8.01 3.48 23.03
N VAL A 26 8.98 3.19 22.16
CA VAL A 26 9.19 3.93 20.92
C VAL A 26 8.36 3.28 19.82
N GLN A 27 7.46 4.04 19.19
CA GLN A 27 6.63 3.51 18.11
C GLN A 27 7.32 3.65 16.76
N LYS A 28 7.89 4.83 16.49
CA LYS A 28 8.71 5.09 15.31
C LYS A 28 10.13 5.44 15.73
N LEU A 29 11.10 4.73 15.17
CA LEU A 29 12.52 4.93 15.40
C LEU A 29 13.20 5.17 14.06
N THR A 30 13.78 6.37 13.90
CA THR A 30 14.65 6.70 12.76
C THR A 30 16.07 6.80 13.26
N LEU A 31 16.97 6.02 12.66
CA LEU A 31 18.37 5.91 13.06
C LEU A 31 19.28 6.25 11.88
N PRO A 32 20.36 7.00 12.14
CA PRO A 32 21.43 7.18 11.17
C PRO A 32 22.27 5.89 11.14
N GLN A 33 23.25 5.88 10.25
CA GLN A 33 24.28 4.86 10.24
C GLN A 33 24.94 4.69 11.63
N LEU A 34 25.20 3.44 12.01
CA LEU A 34 25.79 3.09 13.31
C LEU A 34 27.13 2.38 13.12
N ASP A 35 27.92 2.36 14.19
CA ASP A 35 29.20 1.64 14.24
C ASP A 35 29.03 0.13 13.98
N GLU A 36 30.07 -0.49 13.38
CA GLU A 36 30.08 -1.89 12.93
C GLU A 36 29.66 -2.89 14.04
N ASP A 37 30.05 -2.63 15.29
CA ASP A 37 29.76 -3.52 16.43
C ASP A 37 28.25 -3.61 16.76
N ILE A 38 27.47 -2.62 16.37
CA ILE A 38 26.04 -2.50 16.70
C ILE A 38 25.14 -2.31 15.48
N VAL A 39 25.70 -2.28 14.27
CA VAL A 39 25.00 -2.01 13.01
C VAL A 39 23.80 -2.94 12.73
N MET A 40 23.82 -4.18 13.24
CA MET A 40 22.73 -5.13 13.08
C MET A 40 21.67 -5.08 14.19
N LEU A 41 21.97 -4.41 15.31
CA LEU A 41 21.06 -4.37 16.47
C LEU A 41 19.73 -3.65 16.18
N PRO A 42 19.67 -2.56 15.37
CA PRO A 42 18.42 -1.89 15.04
C PRO A 42 17.33 -2.80 14.50
N PHE A 43 17.71 -3.79 13.69
CA PHE A 43 16.77 -4.77 13.14
C PHE A 43 16.04 -5.58 14.21
N SER A 44 16.63 -5.75 15.40
CA SER A 44 16.00 -6.46 16.52
C SER A 44 15.12 -5.55 17.40
N ALA A 45 15.00 -4.25 17.07
CA ALA A 45 14.24 -3.31 17.86
C ALA A 45 12.74 -3.64 17.85
N LYS A 46 12.11 -3.55 19.02
CA LYS A 46 10.67 -3.78 19.18
C LYS A 46 9.88 -2.48 18.96
N VAL A 47 9.94 -1.97 17.73
CA VAL A 47 9.25 -0.75 17.31
C VAL A 47 8.19 -1.07 16.25
N ASP A 48 7.17 -0.23 16.12
CA ASP A 48 6.13 -0.40 15.08
C ASP A 48 6.66 0.00 13.69
N HIS A 49 7.58 0.97 13.66
CA HIS A 49 8.24 1.50 12.47
C HIS A 49 9.71 1.73 12.75
N LEU A 50 10.57 1.13 11.93
CA LEU A 50 12.02 1.37 11.91
C LEU A 50 12.39 2.01 10.57
N ASP A 51 13.10 3.13 10.60
CA ASP A 51 13.74 3.74 9.44
C ASP A 51 15.25 3.79 9.71
N TYR A 52 16.06 3.12 8.91
CA TYR A 52 17.47 2.88 9.24
C TYR A 52 18.41 2.91 8.03
N GLU A 53 19.50 3.64 8.15
CA GLU A 53 20.57 3.64 7.15
C GLU A 53 21.70 2.67 7.52
N ILE A 54 22.15 1.87 6.55
CA ILE A 54 23.17 0.85 6.76
C ILE A 54 24.16 0.81 5.60
N LYS A 55 25.46 0.64 5.91
CA LYS A 55 26.48 0.39 4.89
C LYS A 55 26.29 -0.97 4.23
N SER A 56 26.46 -1.03 2.93
CA SER A 56 26.49 -2.30 2.18
C SER A 56 27.57 -3.26 2.71
N SER A 57 28.73 -2.76 3.11
CA SER A 57 29.83 -3.54 3.68
C SER A 57 29.43 -4.23 4.99
N ALA A 58 28.71 -3.51 5.86
CA ALA A 58 28.19 -4.08 7.10
C ALA A 58 27.20 -5.22 6.85
N LEU A 59 26.35 -5.10 5.83
CA LEU A 59 25.44 -6.17 5.41
C LEU A 59 26.18 -7.38 4.80
N LEU A 60 27.33 -7.17 4.16
CA LEU A 60 28.15 -8.26 3.61
C LEU A 60 28.83 -9.06 4.73
N ASP A 61 29.34 -8.37 5.75
CA ASP A 61 30.06 -8.99 6.87
C ASP A 61 29.13 -9.62 7.90
N GLY A 62 27.89 -9.13 8.00
CA GLY A 62 26.89 -9.66 8.92
C GLY A 62 26.19 -10.92 8.43
N ASP A 63 25.71 -11.74 9.36
CA ASP A 63 24.82 -12.87 9.05
C ASP A 63 23.39 -12.36 8.78
N VAL A 64 23.19 -11.77 7.59
CA VAL A 64 21.88 -11.26 7.14
C VAL A 64 20.79 -12.32 7.23
N GLN A 65 21.14 -13.60 7.03
CA GLN A 65 20.18 -14.70 7.09
C GLN A 65 19.66 -14.96 8.50
N SER A 66 20.41 -14.55 9.53
CA SER A 66 19.98 -14.65 10.93
C SER A 66 19.10 -13.48 11.40
N LEU A 67 19.02 -12.38 10.64
CA LEU A 67 18.34 -11.15 11.08
C LEU A 67 16.86 -11.39 11.38
N ASN A 68 16.45 -11.20 12.64
CA ASN A 68 15.06 -11.29 13.03
C ASN A 68 14.45 -9.89 13.14
N ILE A 69 13.97 -9.37 12.00
CA ILE A 69 13.28 -8.09 11.95
C ILE A 69 11.86 -8.29 12.45
N VAL A 70 11.47 -7.57 13.51
CA VAL A 70 10.15 -7.73 14.17
C VAL A 70 9.16 -6.62 13.77
N THR A 71 9.67 -5.48 13.30
CA THR A 71 8.82 -4.36 12.86
C THR A 71 7.99 -4.74 11.62
N GLN A 72 6.74 -4.25 11.56
CA GLN A 72 5.89 -4.43 10.37
C GLN A 72 6.09 -3.31 9.33
N LYS A 73 6.69 -2.20 9.73
CA LYS A 73 7.00 -1.06 8.85
C LYS A 73 8.51 -0.86 8.87
N LEU A 74 9.14 -1.12 7.74
CA LEU A 74 10.59 -1.02 7.62
C LEU A 74 10.92 -0.05 6.49
N GLY A 75 11.57 1.05 6.84
CA GLY A 75 12.38 1.83 5.92
C GLY A 75 13.85 1.48 6.11
N PHE A 76 14.54 1.29 5.01
CA PHE A 76 15.99 1.17 5.04
C PHE A 76 16.63 1.86 3.84
N THR A 77 17.83 2.38 4.09
CA THR A 77 18.71 2.98 3.10
C THR A 77 20.01 2.19 3.09
N ILE A 78 20.40 1.65 1.93
CA ILE A 78 21.71 1.02 1.75
C ILE A 78 22.67 2.08 1.22
N PHE A 79 23.68 2.40 2.03
CA PHE A 79 24.77 3.31 1.68
C PHE A 79 25.96 2.54 1.10
N GLU A 80 26.45 2.95 -0.07
CA GLU A 80 27.60 2.36 -0.76
C GLU A 80 28.72 3.40 -0.94
N GLU A 81 29.93 3.07 -0.49
CA GLU A 81 31.13 3.94 -0.56
C GLU A 81 31.87 3.81 -1.91
N GLY A 82 31.19 3.44 -2.99
CA GLY A 82 31.82 3.25 -4.30
C GLY A 82 30.85 3.28 -5.48
N ASP A 83 31.42 3.27 -6.68
CA ASP A 83 30.69 3.56 -7.93
C ASP A 83 29.83 2.37 -8.43
N ALA A 84 29.91 1.21 -7.78
CA ALA A 84 29.27 -0.01 -8.22
C ALA A 84 28.09 -0.38 -7.32
N PHE A 85 26.94 -0.70 -7.93
CA PHE A 85 25.76 -1.13 -7.18
C PHE A 85 26.06 -2.39 -6.33
N PRO A 86 25.70 -2.42 -5.02
CA PRO A 86 25.96 -3.56 -4.13
C PRO A 86 25.00 -4.73 -4.36
N VAL A 87 25.13 -5.39 -5.51
CA VAL A 87 24.18 -6.41 -5.99
C VAL A 87 24.04 -7.57 -4.99
N GLU A 88 25.15 -8.19 -4.60
CA GLU A 88 25.12 -9.41 -3.80
C GLU A 88 24.49 -9.17 -2.41
N THR A 89 24.92 -8.10 -1.77
CA THR A 89 24.42 -7.65 -0.47
C THR A 89 22.93 -7.30 -0.52
N THR A 90 22.52 -6.51 -1.52
CA THR A 90 21.12 -6.11 -1.72
C THR A 90 20.24 -7.34 -1.94
N LEU A 91 20.66 -8.27 -2.80
CA LEU A 91 19.91 -9.51 -3.05
C LEU A 91 19.81 -10.38 -1.79
N ALA A 92 20.88 -10.52 -1.01
CA ALA A 92 20.88 -11.28 0.22
C ALA A 92 19.89 -10.71 1.25
N PHE A 93 19.85 -9.38 1.38
CA PHE A 93 18.95 -8.67 2.28
C PHE A 93 17.49 -8.76 1.83
N LEU A 94 17.18 -8.47 0.55
CA LEU A 94 15.83 -8.60 0.00
C LEU A 94 15.27 -10.03 0.16
N ARG A 95 16.08 -11.06 -0.09
CA ARG A 95 15.69 -12.47 0.14
C ARG A 95 15.37 -12.75 1.60
N ARG A 96 16.10 -12.13 2.52
CA ARG A 96 15.78 -12.24 3.95
C ARG A 96 14.42 -11.59 4.24
N LEU A 97 14.17 -10.40 3.72
CA LEU A 97 12.87 -9.72 3.87
C LEU A 97 11.71 -10.54 3.28
N ALA A 98 11.93 -11.16 2.12
CA ALA A 98 10.98 -12.07 1.50
C ALA A 98 10.67 -13.29 2.39
N THR A 99 11.70 -13.85 3.04
CA THR A 99 11.56 -14.98 3.97
C THR A 99 10.77 -14.60 5.22
N LEU A 100 10.90 -13.37 5.70
CA LEU A 100 10.21 -12.86 6.87
C LEU A 100 8.71 -12.61 6.64
N GLY A 101 8.33 -12.14 5.44
CA GLY A 101 6.95 -12.22 4.90
C GLY A 101 5.84 -11.49 5.70
N HIS A 102 6.18 -10.63 6.67
CA HIS A 102 5.21 -10.01 7.58
C HIS A 102 5.08 -8.49 7.43
N PHE A 103 5.75 -7.89 6.45
CA PHE A 103 5.75 -6.44 6.30
C PHE A 103 4.42 -5.91 5.77
N VAL A 104 4.02 -4.76 6.31
CA VAL A 104 2.86 -3.96 5.88
C VAL A 104 3.32 -2.72 5.10
N GLU A 105 4.54 -2.24 5.39
CA GLU A 105 5.16 -1.11 4.70
C GLU A 105 6.66 -1.41 4.54
N LEU A 106 7.14 -1.29 3.30
CA LEU A 106 8.54 -1.43 2.94
C LEU A 106 8.99 -0.19 2.18
N LYS A 107 10.04 0.47 2.66
CA LYS A 107 10.68 1.62 2.05
C LYS A 107 12.14 1.26 1.78
N ILE A 108 12.55 1.31 0.52
CA ILE A 108 13.85 0.81 0.03
C ILE A 108 14.58 1.97 -0.65
N ARG A 109 15.72 2.38 -0.10
CA ARG A 109 16.60 3.40 -0.69
C ARG A 109 18.01 2.91 -0.94
N PHE A 110 18.66 3.55 -1.88
CA PHE A 110 20.07 3.38 -2.19
C PHE A 110 20.71 4.77 -2.26
N THR A 111 21.81 4.95 -1.56
CA THR A 111 22.58 6.20 -1.49
C THR A 111 24.04 5.88 -1.76
N PHE A 112 24.75 6.76 -2.46
CA PHE A 112 26.14 6.57 -2.86
C PHE A 112 26.95 7.81 -2.45
N ASP A 113 28.25 7.65 -2.22
CA ASP A 113 29.14 8.76 -1.82
C ASP A 113 29.52 9.68 -3.00
N ASP A 114 29.33 9.23 -4.24
CA ASP A 114 29.60 10.01 -5.47
C ASP A 114 28.31 10.54 -6.08
N ASP A 115 28.00 11.81 -5.78
CA ASP A 115 26.83 12.53 -6.29
C ASP A 115 26.89 12.80 -7.81
N GLU A 116 28.01 12.52 -8.50
CA GLU A 116 28.19 12.90 -9.90
C GLU A 116 27.84 11.79 -10.91
N MET A 117 27.71 10.52 -10.49
CA MET A 117 27.53 9.39 -11.41
C MET A 117 26.16 8.72 -11.28
N GLU A 118 25.36 8.72 -12.34
CA GLU A 118 24.11 7.93 -12.38
C GLU A 118 24.40 6.43 -12.22
N VAL A 119 23.84 5.81 -11.18
CA VAL A 119 23.98 4.37 -10.92
C VAL A 119 22.71 3.63 -11.34
N GLU A 120 22.84 2.78 -12.35
CA GLU A 120 21.74 1.95 -12.83
C GLU A 120 21.46 0.78 -11.87
N ILE A 121 20.19 0.64 -11.46
CA ILE A 121 19.75 -0.52 -10.69
C ILE A 121 19.79 -1.77 -11.59
N PRO A 122 20.46 -2.86 -11.19
CA PRO A 122 20.47 -4.07 -12.00
C PRO A 122 19.11 -4.78 -12.03
N ASP A 123 18.74 -5.36 -13.18
CA ASP A 123 17.47 -6.12 -13.36
C ASP A 123 17.24 -7.17 -12.27
N CYS A 124 18.29 -7.85 -11.83
CA CYS A 124 18.18 -8.89 -10.80
C CYS A 124 17.70 -8.33 -9.45
N VAL A 125 18.03 -7.07 -9.13
CA VAL A 125 17.58 -6.38 -7.93
C VAL A 125 16.11 -6.03 -8.04
N VAL A 126 15.68 -5.50 -9.19
CA VAL A 126 14.27 -5.19 -9.48
C VAL A 126 13.39 -6.42 -9.34
N GLN A 127 13.82 -7.55 -9.91
CA GLN A 127 13.13 -8.83 -9.79
C GLN A 127 13.05 -9.31 -8.33
N GLU A 128 14.10 -9.08 -7.54
CA GLU A 128 14.11 -9.44 -6.13
C GLU A 128 13.24 -8.51 -5.28
N VAL A 129 13.12 -7.21 -5.63
CA VAL A 129 12.14 -6.28 -5.02
C VAL A 129 10.71 -6.76 -5.28
N ILE A 130 10.38 -7.10 -6.53
CA ILE A 130 9.07 -7.67 -6.89
C ILE A 130 8.81 -8.95 -6.09
N ARG A 131 9.77 -9.88 -6.06
CA ARG A 131 9.64 -11.14 -5.29
C ARG A 131 9.42 -10.85 -3.80
N THR A 132 10.16 -9.91 -3.25
CA THR A 132 10.04 -9.50 -1.84
C THR A 132 8.65 -8.95 -1.55
N ALA A 133 8.13 -8.07 -2.40
CA ALA A 133 6.78 -7.55 -2.26
C ALA A 133 5.74 -8.68 -2.30
N LEU A 134 5.79 -9.56 -3.31
CA LEU A 134 4.87 -10.69 -3.45
C LEU A 134 4.95 -11.70 -2.30
N ALA A 135 6.12 -11.87 -1.69
CA ALA A 135 6.32 -12.72 -0.52
C ALA A 135 5.75 -12.11 0.78
N ASN A 136 5.37 -10.83 0.76
CA ASN A 136 4.76 -10.10 1.86
C ASN A 136 3.27 -9.85 1.57
N PRO A 137 2.37 -10.85 1.74
CA PRO A 137 0.97 -10.75 1.31
C PRO A 137 0.14 -9.68 2.04
N LYS A 138 0.68 -9.09 3.12
CA LYS A 138 0.07 -8.00 3.89
C LYS A 138 0.62 -6.61 3.50
N LEU A 139 1.57 -6.55 2.58
CA LEU A 139 2.20 -5.30 2.15
C LEU A 139 1.14 -4.37 1.55
N GLN A 140 1.04 -3.18 2.13
CA GLN A 140 0.12 -2.12 1.71
C GLN A 140 0.87 -0.97 1.06
N VAL A 141 2.09 -0.69 1.51
CA VAL A 141 2.92 0.40 0.99
C VAL A 141 4.27 -0.18 0.56
N LEU A 142 4.60 0.01 -0.72
CA LEU A 142 5.95 -0.16 -1.24
C LEU A 142 6.46 1.21 -1.67
N ASP A 143 7.52 1.66 -1.04
CA ASP A 143 8.12 2.97 -1.25
C ASP A 143 9.54 2.77 -1.80
N LEU A 144 9.72 3.14 -3.06
CA LEU A 144 10.98 3.08 -3.79
C LEU A 144 11.51 4.49 -4.06
N THR A 145 10.97 5.52 -3.38
CA THR A 145 11.44 6.89 -3.59
C THR A 145 12.80 7.05 -2.97
N SER A 146 13.65 7.72 -3.73
CA SER A 146 14.96 8.14 -3.32
C SER A 146 14.86 9.43 -2.48
N CYS A 147 15.97 9.98 -2.01
CA CYS A 147 16.03 11.36 -1.56
C CYS A 147 16.25 12.29 -2.77
N ASP A 148 15.92 13.57 -2.63
CA ASP A 148 15.91 14.58 -3.70
C ASP A 148 17.22 14.71 -4.51
N ASP A 149 18.35 14.24 -3.94
CA ASP A 149 19.70 14.32 -4.54
C ASP A 149 20.22 12.97 -5.09
N ASP A 150 19.42 11.89 -5.04
CA ASP A 150 19.92 10.55 -5.34
C ASP A 150 20.05 10.28 -6.85
N ILE A 151 21.21 9.75 -7.21
CA ILE A 151 21.65 9.34 -8.56
C ILE A 151 20.98 8.07 -9.12
N VAL A 152 19.99 7.50 -8.42
CA VAL A 152 19.47 6.16 -8.70
C VAL A 152 18.13 6.24 -9.44
N SER A 153 18.14 5.90 -10.73
CA SER A 153 16.94 5.95 -11.56
C SER A 153 16.19 4.60 -11.60
N TRP A 154 14.88 4.66 -11.31
CA TRP A 154 13.95 3.53 -11.52
C TRP A 154 13.28 3.53 -12.90
N GLU A 155 13.51 4.54 -13.73
CA GLU A 155 12.74 4.79 -14.96
C GLU A 155 12.73 3.59 -15.92
N ARG A 156 13.90 2.98 -16.15
CA ARG A 156 14.05 1.81 -17.03
C ARG A 156 13.32 0.57 -16.51
N HIS A 157 12.93 0.58 -15.24
CA HIS A 157 12.35 -0.56 -14.53
C HIS A 157 10.86 -0.42 -14.27
N VAL A 158 10.25 0.73 -14.59
CA VAL A 158 8.82 0.99 -14.35
C VAL A 158 7.93 -0.10 -14.93
N GLU A 159 8.08 -0.45 -16.21
CA GLU A 159 7.28 -1.51 -16.84
C GLU A 159 7.39 -2.84 -16.08
N THR A 160 8.62 -3.24 -15.75
CA THR A 160 8.91 -4.48 -15.03
C THR A 160 8.28 -4.49 -13.63
N LEU A 161 8.40 -3.37 -12.89
CA LEU A 161 7.81 -3.20 -11.56
C LEU A 161 6.29 -3.28 -11.62
N LEU A 162 5.66 -2.50 -12.49
CA LEU A 162 4.21 -2.47 -12.63
C LEU A 162 3.66 -3.85 -13.02
N GLN A 163 4.27 -4.50 -14.00
CA GLN A 163 3.87 -5.84 -14.43
C GLN A 163 4.07 -6.90 -13.33
N GLY A 164 5.14 -6.80 -12.54
CA GLY A 164 5.41 -7.72 -11.43
C GLY A 164 4.49 -7.55 -10.23
N LEU A 165 4.01 -6.34 -9.97
CA LEU A 165 3.21 -5.99 -8.80
C LEU A 165 1.69 -6.00 -9.04
N LYS A 166 1.24 -6.12 -10.29
CA LYS A 166 -0.19 -6.04 -10.64
C LYS A 166 -1.11 -7.03 -9.91
N ASP A 167 -0.57 -8.19 -9.54
CA ASP A 167 -1.34 -9.23 -8.84
C ASP A 167 -1.34 -9.09 -7.32
N HIS A 168 -0.62 -8.10 -6.76
CA HIS A 168 -0.50 -7.92 -5.31
C HIS A 168 -1.80 -7.39 -4.69
N LYS A 169 -2.61 -8.31 -4.14
CA LYS A 169 -4.00 -8.04 -3.70
C LYS A 169 -4.15 -7.04 -2.56
N LYS A 170 -3.11 -6.84 -1.74
CA LYS A 170 -3.14 -5.92 -0.59
C LYS A 170 -2.35 -4.64 -0.80
N LEU A 171 -1.66 -4.48 -1.92
CA LEU A 171 -0.88 -3.27 -2.18
C LEU A 171 -1.87 -2.13 -2.40
N ARG A 172 -1.63 -1.01 -1.73
CA ARG A 172 -2.49 0.19 -1.77
C ARG A 172 -1.73 1.41 -2.25
N THR A 173 -0.44 1.47 -1.97
CA THR A 173 0.42 2.58 -2.36
C THR A 173 1.71 2.03 -2.94
N LEU A 174 2.05 2.50 -4.14
CA LEU A 174 3.37 2.37 -4.72
C LEU A 174 3.95 3.77 -4.82
N LYS A 175 5.02 4.07 -4.07
CA LYS A 175 5.76 5.31 -4.24
C LYS A 175 7.00 5.07 -5.08
N ILE A 176 7.22 5.91 -6.08
CA ILE A 176 8.35 5.82 -7.00
C ILE A 176 8.61 7.19 -7.59
N ASN A 177 9.87 7.62 -7.67
CA ASN A 177 10.24 8.88 -8.34
C ASN A 177 10.74 8.54 -9.74
N VAL A 178 9.96 8.90 -10.74
CA VAL A 178 10.30 8.77 -12.16
C VAL A 178 9.68 9.92 -12.94
N ASP A 179 10.30 10.26 -14.06
CA ASP A 179 9.66 11.12 -15.06
C ASP A 179 8.36 10.48 -15.58
N GLU A 180 7.39 11.33 -15.92
CA GLU A 180 6.09 10.89 -16.43
C GLU A 180 6.21 10.01 -17.69
N ASP A 181 7.22 10.29 -18.53
CA ASP A 181 7.54 9.54 -19.74
C ASP A 181 7.90 8.07 -19.46
N ALA A 182 8.37 7.74 -18.25
CA ALA A 182 8.68 6.37 -17.85
C ALA A 182 7.43 5.47 -17.75
N PHE A 183 6.22 6.06 -17.63
CA PHE A 183 4.95 5.34 -17.72
C PHE A 183 4.50 5.05 -19.16
N GLY A 184 5.37 5.32 -20.14
CA GLY A 184 5.10 5.17 -21.56
C GLY A 184 4.24 6.31 -22.11
N SER A 185 4.10 6.35 -23.43
CA SER A 185 3.28 7.38 -24.10
C SER A 185 1.86 7.43 -23.53
N ASP A 186 1.39 8.62 -23.20
CA ASP A 186 0.05 8.88 -22.62
C ASP A 186 -0.25 8.00 -21.38
N TYR A 187 0.75 7.75 -20.54
CA TYR A 187 0.62 6.94 -19.31
C TYR A 187 0.13 5.50 -19.55
N SER A 188 0.35 4.95 -20.74
CA SER A 188 -0.19 3.62 -21.13
C SER A 188 0.13 2.49 -20.15
N LEU A 189 1.35 2.45 -19.59
CA LEU A 189 1.75 1.44 -18.61
C LEU A 189 1.02 1.63 -17.27
N LEU A 190 0.88 2.88 -16.80
CA LEU A 190 0.17 3.20 -15.57
C LEU A 190 -1.32 2.86 -15.71
N ARG A 191 -1.97 3.23 -16.82
CA ARG A 191 -3.38 2.88 -17.11
C ARG A 191 -3.60 1.37 -17.04
N GLN A 192 -2.72 0.60 -17.69
CA GLN A 192 -2.80 -0.86 -17.67
C GLN A 192 -2.65 -1.40 -16.25
N PHE A 193 -1.67 -0.91 -15.49
CA PHE A 193 -1.44 -1.32 -14.12
C PHE A 193 -2.63 -1.03 -13.20
N LEU A 194 -3.22 0.15 -13.28
CA LEU A 194 -4.39 0.53 -12.48
C LEU A 194 -5.65 -0.24 -12.86
N THR A 195 -5.74 -0.68 -14.12
CA THR A 195 -6.82 -1.55 -14.59
C THR A 195 -6.68 -2.96 -14.01
N ASP A 196 -5.45 -3.51 -14.02
CA ASP A 196 -5.13 -4.84 -13.50
C ASP A 196 -5.15 -4.88 -11.96
N ASN A 197 -4.72 -3.80 -11.31
CA ASN A 197 -4.67 -3.65 -9.85
C ASN A 197 -5.50 -2.46 -9.35
N ARG A 198 -6.79 -2.71 -9.13
CA ARG A 198 -7.76 -1.69 -8.67
C ARG A 198 -7.56 -1.19 -7.24
N ASN A 199 -6.58 -1.73 -6.51
CA ASN A 199 -6.36 -1.37 -5.11
C ASN A 199 -5.29 -0.30 -4.91
N VAL A 200 -4.43 -0.09 -5.91
CA VAL A 200 -3.21 0.70 -5.80
C VAL A 200 -3.41 2.15 -6.24
N THR A 201 -2.68 3.04 -5.56
CA THR A 201 -2.40 4.42 -5.97
C THR A 201 -0.89 4.56 -6.17
N VAL A 202 -0.47 5.17 -7.28
CA VAL A 202 0.94 5.40 -7.61
C VAL A 202 1.26 6.88 -7.35
N MET A 203 2.33 7.15 -6.62
CA MET A 203 2.65 8.48 -6.09
C MET A 203 4.16 8.74 -6.17
N ASN A 204 4.57 10.01 -6.16
CA ASN A 204 5.97 10.40 -5.98
C ASN A 204 6.32 10.54 -4.48
N GLU A 205 7.52 11.02 -4.17
CA GLU A 205 7.99 11.26 -2.79
C GLU A 205 7.22 12.35 -2.05
N GLU A 206 6.71 13.35 -2.77
CA GLU A 206 5.92 14.46 -2.24
C GLU A 206 4.46 14.06 -1.93
N ASP A 207 4.12 12.76 -2.03
CA ASP A 207 2.76 12.24 -1.92
C ASP A 207 1.81 12.78 -3.02
N GLU A 208 2.35 13.27 -4.13
CA GLU A 208 1.55 13.64 -5.30
C GLU A 208 1.25 12.41 -6.14
N ILE A 209 0.01 12.32 -6.63
CA ILE A 209 -0.47 11.20 -7.43
C ILE A 209 -0.10 11.45 -8.89
N TYR A 210 0.55 10.49 -9.53
CA TYR A 210 0.78 10.54 -10.98
C TYR A 210 -0.54 10.56 -11.74
N THR A 211 -0.79 11.60 -12.52
CA THR A 211 -2.06 11.79 -13.25
C THR A 211 -1.87 12.54 -14.56
N ASP A 212 -2.77 12.30 -15.51
CA ASP A 212 -2.92 13.07 -16.75
C ASP A 212 -4.08 14.08 -16.66
N GLU A 213 -4.62 14.31 -15.46
CA GLU A 213 -5.81 15.13 -15.18
C GLU A 213 -7.06 14.71 -15.97
N ALA A 214 -7.08 13.48 -16.50
CA ALA A 214 -8.14 12.97 -17.36
C ALA A 214 -8.43 11.49 -17.09
N ASP A 215 -7.90 10.58 -17.91
CA ASP A 215 -8.27 9.16 -17.89
C ASP A 215 -7.68 8.46 -16.66
N ILE A 216 -6.50 8.88 -16.18
CA ILE A 216 -5.90 8.34 -14.96
C ILE A 216 -6.71 8.72 -13.71
N ASP A 217 -7.19 9.97 -13.65
CA ASP A 217 -8.05 10.44 -12.56
C ASP A 217 -9.40 9.70 -12.52
N GLU A 218 -9.97 9.42 -13.69
CA GLU A 218 -11.17 8.58 -13.81
C GLU A 218 -10.89 7.16 -13.29
N LEU A 219 -9.77 6.55 -13.67
CA LEU A 219 -9.36 5.24 -13.18
C LEU A 219 -9.17 5.22 -11.66
N TYR A 220 -8.51 6.22 -11.08
CA TYR A 220 -8.37 6.30 -9.62
C TYR A 220 -9.70 6.48 -8.91
N SER A 221 -10.60 7.28 -9.48
CA SER A 221 -11.93 7.51 -8.95
C SER A 221 -12.75 6.21 -8.96
N LEU A 222 -12.76 5.49 -10.08
CA LEU A 222 -13.40 4.18 -10.20
C LEU A 222 -12.79 3.14 -9.24
N ASN A 223 -11.46 3.12 -9.12
CA ASN A 223 -10.75 2.22 -8.20
C ASN A 223 -11.02 2.55 -6.72
N ARG A 224 -11.19 3.83 -6.37
CA ARG A 224 -11.62 4.24 -5.03
C ARG A 224 -13.05 3.77 -4.75
N PHE A 225 -13.94 3.92 -5.72
CA PHE A 225 -15.31 3.43 -5.62
C PHE A 225 -15.36 1.90 -5.46
N TYR A 226 -14.60 1.16 -6.26
CA TYR A 226 -14.45 -0.30 -6.16
C TYR A 226 -14.04 -0.75 -4.76
N ARG A 227 -12.98 -0.14 -4.20
CA ARG A 227 -12.50 -0.44 -2.85
C ARG A 227 -13.57 -0.19 -1.79
N GLY A 228 -14.23 0.95 -1.86
CA GLY A 228 -15.33 1.30 -0.95
C GLY A 228 -16.48 0.31 -1.03
N SER A 229 -16.89 -0.07 -2.24
CA SER A 229 -17.93 -1.09 -2.48
C SER A 229 -17.56 -2.45 -1.87
N ALA A 230 -16.32 -2.92 -2.08
CA ALA A 230 -15.86 -4.18 -1.53
C ALA A 230 -15.83 -4.18 0.01
N ASP A 231 -15.43 -3.07 0.63
CA ASP A 231 -15.38 -2.94 2.10
C ASP A 231 -16.77 -2.93 2.74
N LEU A 232 -17.82 -2.48 2.02
CA LEU A 232 -19.21 -2.50 2.51
C LEU A 232 -19.73 -3.91 2.80
N VAL A 233 -19.17 -4.95 2.15
CA VAL A 233 -19.61 -6.35 2.34
C VAL A 233 -19.46 -6.80 3.79
N VAL A 234 -18.52 -6.22 4.54
CA VAL A 234 -18.23 -6.55 5.95
C VAL A 234 -19.20 -5.86 6.94
N THR A 235 -20.01 -4.92 6.47
CA THR A 235 -20.91 -4.08 7.29
C THR A 235 -22.18 -4.85 7.70
N PRO A 236 -22.79 -4.57 8.88
CA PRO A 236 -24.09 -5.14 9.25
C PRO A 236 -25.17 -4.92 8.18
N SER A 237 -26.08 -5.88 8.03
CA SER A 237 -27.01 -5.92 6.88
C SER A 237 -27.89 -4.68 6.73
N SER A 238 -28.40 -4.10 7.81
CA SER A 238 -29.27 -2.91 7.75
C SER A 238 -28.54 -1.63 7.36
N GLU A 239 -27.31 -1.45 7.84
CA GLU A 239 -26.45 -0.32 7.46
C GLU A 239 -25.99 -0.47 6.01
N ARG A 240 -25.60 -1.68 5.61
CA ARG A 240 -25.22 -1.99 4.23
C ARG A 240 -26.34 -1.70 3.23
N LEU A 241 -27.58 -2.12 3.55
CA LEU A 241 -28.78 -1.83 2.75
C LEU A 241 -28.96 -0.33 2.51
N SER A 242 -28.91 0.45 3.59
CA SER A 242 -29.05 1.91 3.51
C SER A 242 -27.93 2.56 2.70
N LEU A 243 -26.69 2.11 2.87
CA LEU A 243 -25.53 2.65 2.17
C LEU A 243 -25.57 2.34 0.68
N VAL A 244 -25.90 1.09 0.32
CA VAL A 244 -26.06 0.69 -1.10
C VAL A 244 -27.20 1.45 -1.75
N ALA A 245 -28.34 1.60 -1.09
CA ALA A 245 -29.47 2.36 -1.63
C ALA A 245 -29.12 3.84 -1.85
N THR A 246 -28.47 4.49 -0.87
CA THR A 246 -28.00 5.89 -1.01
C THR A 246 -26.98 6.02 -2.13
N ALA A 247 -25.97 5.15 -2.15
CA ALA A 247 -24.95 5.18 -3.19
C ALA A 247 -25.55 4.99 -4.59
N LEU A 248 -26.50 4.06 -4.77
CA LEU A 248 -27.23 3.90 -6.03
C LEU A 248 -28.00 5.16 -6.39
N MET A 249 -28.75 5.77 -5.47
CA MET A 249 -29.52 6.99 -5.76
C MET A 249 -28.61 8.17 -6.14
N GLU A 250 -27.44 8.31 -5.52
CA GLU A 250 -26.48 9.37 -5.81
C GLU A 250 -25.69 9.12 -7.12
N THR A 251 -25.37 7.86 -7.45
CA THR A 251 -24.61 7.51 -8.66
C THR A 251 -25.46 7.28 -9.91
N PHE A 252 -26.75 6.94 -9.76
CA PHE A 252 -27.63 6.58 -10.88
C PHE A 252 -27.75 7.67 -11.96
N SER A 253 -27.57 8.94 -11.60
CA SER A 253 -27.76 10.04 -12.55
C SER A 253 -26.55 10.30 -13.45
N SER A 254 -25.36 9.79 -13.13
CA SER A 254 -24.13 10.21 -13.81
C SER A 254 -23.13 9.12 -14.15
N ASP A 255 -23.18 7.92 -13.54
CA ASP A 255 -22.16 6.89 -13.78
C ASP A 255 -22.71 5.46 -13.78
N PHE A 256 -22.83 4.90 -14.99
CA PHE A 256 -23.28 3.52 -15.20
C PHE A 256 -22.26 2.49 -14.70
N GLN A 257 -20.96 2.78 -14.78
CA GLN A 257 -19.91 1.83 -14.37
C GLN A 257 -19.91 1.66 -12.86
N CYS A 258 -19.94 2.77 -12.11
CA CYS A 258 -20.07 2.72 -10.65
C CYS A 258 -21.35 2.01 -10.22
N SER A 259 -22.48 2.33 -10.85
CA SER A 259 -23.75 1.64 -10.58
C SER A 259 -23.64 0.13 -10.83
N ALA A 260 -23.12 -0.29 -11.98
CA ALA A 260 -22.97 -1.70 -12.32
C ALA A 260 -22.04 -2.45 -11.33
N LEU A 261 -20.95 -1.80 -10.90
CA LEU A 261 -20.01 -2.36 -9.94
C LEU A 261 -20.65 -2.56 -8.57
N LEU A 262 -21.34 -1.55 -8.06
CA LEU A 262 -22.04 -1.61 -6.78
C LEU A 262 -23.12 -2.70 -6.79
N LEU A 263 -23.88 -2.81 -7.88
CA LEU A 263 -24.88 -3.86 -8.06
C LEU A 263 -24.25 -5.26 -8.14
N SER A 264 -23.08 -5.39 -8.76
CA SER A 264 -22.35 -6.66 -8.85
C SER A 264 -21.87 -7.14 -7.49
N ASP A 265 -21.36 -6.24 -6.64
CA ASP A 265 -20.83 -6.59 -5.33
C ASP A 265 -21.93 -6.84 -4.29
N HIS A 266 -23.11 -6.22 -4.44
CA HIS A 266 -24.21 -6.23 -3.47
C HIS A 266 -25.52 -6.79 -4.04
N ALA A 267 -25.44 -7.82 -4.89
CA ALA A 267 -26.60 -8.44 -5.51
C ALA A 267 -27.59 -9.06 -4.49
N ASP A 268 -27.10 -9.49 -3.33
CA ASP A 268 -27.90 -9.96 -2.21
C ASP A 268 -28.74 -8.83 -1.59
N VAL A 269 -28.15 -7.65 -1.41
CA VAL A 269 -28.84 -6.46 -0.89
C VAL A 269 -29.98 -6.03 -1.82
N LEU A 270 -29.80 -6.16 -3.14
CA LEU A 270 -30.87 -5.89 -4.11
C LEU A 270 -32.05 -6.85 -3.98
N TYR A 271 -31.77 -8.12 -3.70
CA TYR A 271 -32.82 -9.11 -3.46
C TYR A 271 -33.67 -8.71 -2.26
N ASP A 272 -33.03 -8.27 -1.16
CA ASP A 272 -33.71 -7.80 0.04
C ASP A 272 -34.54 -6.54 -0.23
N LEU A 273 -33.99 -5.55 -0.95
CA LEU A 273 -34.74 -4.35 -1.36
C LEU A 273 -36.02 -4.67 -2.15
N VAL A 274 -35.93 -5.62 -3.09
CA VAL A 274 -37.08 -6.03 -3.90
C VAL A 274 -38.08 -6.85 -3.09
N HIS A 275 -37.61 -7.58 -2.07
CA HIS A 275 -38.48 -8.35 -1.19
C HIS A 275 -39.30 -7.44 -0.26
N ASP A 276 -38.66 -6.46 0.37
CA ASP A 276 -39.31 -5.55 1.33
C ASP A 276 -40.45 -4.75 0.67
N VAL A 277 -40.25 -4.24 -0.57
CA VAL A 277 -41.28 -3.52 -1.33
C VAL A 277 -42.53 -4.40 -1.56
N ARG A 278 -42.36 -5.72 -1.77
CA ARG A 278 -43.50 -6.62 -2.03
C ARG A 278 -44.30 -6.95 -0.78
N VAL A 279 -43.69 -6.93 0.40
CA VAL A 279 -44.38 -7.21 1.66
C VAL A 279 -45.27 -6.01 2.04
N ASP A 280 -44.75 -4.79 1.89
CA ASP A 280 -45.51 -3.56 2.17
C ASP A 280 -46.76 -3.42 1.28
N GLU A 281 -46.66 -3.75 -0.02
CA GLU A 281 -47.80 -3.71 -0.96
C GLU A 281 -48.93 -4.70 -0.58
N LEU A 282 -48.60 -5.82 0.06
CA LEU A 282 -49.58 -6.84 0.46
C LEU A 282 -50.27 -6.50 1.79
N GLU A 283 -49.59 -5.80 2.70
CA GLU A 283 -50.19 -5.36 3.96
C GLU A 283 -51.18 -4.21 3.76
N ASP A 284 -50.88 -3.26 2.88
CA ASP A 284 -51.78 -2.16 2.55
C ASP A 284 -53.08 -2.66 1.89
N GLY A 285 -53.01 -3.68 1.03
CA GLY A 285 -54.18 -4.28 0.37
C GLY A 285 -55.14 -5.04 1.31
N LEU A 286 -54.68 -5.47 2.48
CA LEU A 286 -55.49 -6.20 3.47
C LEU A 286 -56.16 -5.27 4.49
N SER A 287 -55.69 -4.03 4.63
CA SER A 287 -56.29 -3.03 5.52
C SER A 287 -57.64 -2.50 4.99
N ASP A 288 -57.79 -2.43 3.67
CA ASP A 288 -58.97 -1.86 3.00
C ASP A 288 -60.17 -2.82 2.91
N GLN A 289 -59.98 -4.13 3.12
CA GLN A 289 -61.08 -5.11 3.09
C GLN A 289 -61.87 -5.23 4.40
N ARG A 290 -61.39 -4.69 5.53
CA ARG A 290 -62.08 -4.85 6.83
C ARG A 290 -63.20 -3.84 7.10
N ASP A 291 -63.39 -2.81 6.27
CA ASP A 291 -64.36 -1.75 6.57
C ASP A 291 -65.70 -1.83 5.80
N THR A 292 -65.86 -2.77 4.86
CA THR A 292 -67.10 -2.88 4.06
C THR A 292 -68.17 -3.82 4.65
N SER A 293 -67.87 -4.57 5.73
CA SER A 293 -68.78 -5.63 6.22
C SER A 293 -69.83 -5.19 7.26
N LYS A 294 -69.85 -3.93 7.74
CA LYS A 294 -70.73 -3.51 8.85
C LYS A 294 -72.04 -2.78 8.48
N ARG A 295 -72.32 -2.54 7.19
CA ARG A 295 -73.52 -1.79 6.76
C ARG A 295 -74.59 -2.66 6.09
N ARG A 296 -75.10 -3.71 6.76
CA ARG A 296 -76.33 -4.39 6.34
C ARG A 296 -76.97 -5.19 7.47
N ARG A 297 -77.61 -4.50 8.43
CA ARG A 297 -78.70 -5.04 9.28
C ARG A 297 -79.31 -3.92 10.12
N ARG A 298 -80.44 -3.37 9.66
CA ARG A 298 -81.56 -2.86 10.48
C ARG A 298 -82.75 -2.64 9.55
N ALA A 299 -83.65 -3.63 9.58
CA ALA A 299 -85.07 -3.47 9.32
C ALA A 299 -85.74 -3.02 10.63
#